data_AF-A0A8X7T4S7-F1
#
_entry.id   AF-A0A8X7T4S7-F1
#
_cell.length_a   1.000
_cell.length_b   1.000
_cell.length_c   1.000
_cell.angle_alpha   90.00
_cell.angle_beta   90.00
_cell.angle_gamma   90.00
#
_symmetry.space_group_name_H-M   'P 1'
#
loop_
_entity.id
_entity.type
_entity.pdbx_description
1 polymer ?
#
loop_
_entity_poly.entity_id
_entity_poly.type
_entity_poly.pdbx_seq_one_letter_code
_entity_poly.pdbx_strand_id
1 'polypeptide(L)'
;MNIRNIILSSIFLAASASATFADPFCINLCCARVVNSRTGLVGRECLPVLPGPAGLICPRRTVCCKYTAPFGTAGSVCRPGFF
;
A
#
# COMPACT_ATOMS: atom_id res chain seq x y z
N MET A 1 -13.55 43.18 -2.95
CA MET A 1 -13.34 41.90 -2.24
C MET A 1 -13.61 40.78 -3.24
N ASN A 2 -12.56 40.17 -3.79
CA ASN A 2 -12.59 39.45 -5.07
C ASN A 2 -12.68 37.93 -4.84
N ILE A 3 -13.88 37.38 -5.02
CA ILE A 3 -14.28 35.97 -4.74
C ILE A 3 -13.44 34.92 -5.48
N ARG A 4 -12.75 35.29 -6.56
CA ARG A 4 -11.98 34.35 -7.39
C ARG A 4 -10.77 33.74 -6.68
N ASN A 5 -10.20 34.41 -5.67
CA ASN A 5 -9.00 33.93 -4.97
C ASN A 5 -9.30 32.91 -3.86
N ILE A 6 -10.55 32.80 -3.41
CA ILE A 6 -10.94 31.86 -2.35
C ILE A 6 -11.10 30.45 -2.93
N ILE A 7 -11.54 30.34 -4.19
CA ILE A 7 -11.83 29.06 -4.84
C ILE A 7 -10.54 28.31 -5.20
N LEU A 8 -9.46 29.01 -5.57
CA LEU A 8 -8.20 28.34 -5.93
C LEU A 8 -7.49 27.69 -4.74
N SER A 9 -7.61 28.25 -3.54
CA SER A 9 -6.98 27.69 -2.34
C SER A 9 -7.65 26.39 -1.88
N SER A 10 -8.95 26.22 -2.15
CA SER A 10 -9.72 25.03 -1.76
C SER A 10 -9.35 23.78 -2.57
N ILE A 11 -8.86 23.96 -3.80
CA ILE A 11 -8.51 22.84 -4.70
C ILE A 11 -7.23 22.14 -4.24
N PHE A 12 -6.35 22.85 -3.53
CA PHE A 12 -5.11 22.28 -3.01
C PHE A 12 -5.29 21.36 -1.79
N LEU A 13 -6.47 21.35 -1.17
CA LEU A 13 -6.76 20.51 0.01
C LEU A 13 -7.24 19.08 -0.32
N ALA A 14 -7.11 18.62 -1.57
CA ALA A 14 -7.58 17.31 -2.01
C ALA A 14 -6.48 16.22 -2.11
N ALA A 15 -5.20 16.54 -1.85
CA ALA A 15 -4.10 15.62 -2.15
C ALA A 15 -3.49 14.90 -0.94
N SER A 16 -4.03 15.09 0.27
CA SER A 16 -3.54 14.39 1.47
C SER A 16 -4.68 13.67 2.18
N ALA A 17 -5.51 12.96 1.41
CA ALA A 17 -6.02 11.69 1.92
C ALA A 17 -4.82 10.74 1.89
N SER A 18 -3.98 10.81 2.92
CA SER A 18 -3.08 9.72 3.28
C SER A 18 -3.97 8.50 3.39
N ALA A 19 -3.94 7.72 2.32
CA ALA A 19 -4.72 6.53 2.17
C ALA A 19 -4.30 5.58 3.29
N THR A 20 -5.00 5.64 4.42
CA THR A 20 -5.42 4.44 5.15
C THR A 20 -6.41 3.67 4.25
N PHE A 21 -5.98 3.38 3.01
CA PHE A 21 -6.57 2.34 2.20
C PHE A 21 -6.09 1.03 2.82
N ALA A 22 -6.77 0.64 3.89
CA ALA A 22 -7.20 -0.75 3.94
C ALA A 22 -8.13 -0.94 2.72
N ASP A 23 -7.55 -1.06 1.51
CA ASP A 23 -8.24 -1.68 0.38
C ASP A 23 -8.71 -3.02 0.94
N PRO A 24 -10.03 -3.26 1.16
CA PRO A 24 -10.49 -4.47 1.84
C PRO A 24 -10.22 -5.75 1.03
N PHE A 25 -9.64 -5.61 -0.17
CA PHE A 25 -9.35 -6.69 -1.11
C PHE A 25 -7.85 -6.96 -1.30
N CYS A 26 -6.95 -6.31 -0.56
CA CYS A 26 -5.51 -6.60 -0.67
C CYS A 26 -4.94 -7.25 0.59
N ILE A 27 -4.03 -8.20 0.37
CA ILE A 27 -3.35 -8.95 1.43
C ILE A 27 -2.04 -8.24 1.71
N ASN A 28 -1.83 -7.87 2.98
CA ASN A 28 -0.58 -7.30 3.43
C ASN A 28 0.49 -8.39 3.52
N LEU A 29 1.58 -8.16 2.81
CA LEU A 29 2.72 -9.07 2.68
C LEU A 29 3.99 -8.33 3.11
N CYS A 30 4.83 -9.02 3.88
CA CYS A 30 6.19 -8.61 4.15
C CYS A 30 7.10 -9.26 3.12
N CYS A 31 7.60 -8.49 2.16
CA CYS A 31 8.40 -9.01 1.06
C CYS A 31 9.87 -8.68 1.23
N ALA A 32 10.72 -9.67 0.96
CA ALA A 32 12.16 -9.50 0.89
C ALA A 32 12.61 -8.68 -0.31
N ARG A 33 11.92 -8.84 -1.44
CA ARG A 33 12.19 -8.09 -2.66
C ARG A 33 10.88 -7.62 -3.26
N VAL A 34 10.85 -6.37 -3.68
CA VAL A 34 9.75 -5.79 -4.45
C VAL A 34 10.34 -5.30 -5.76
N VAL A 35 9.82 -5.81 -6.88
CA VAL A 35 10.25 -5.42 -8.22
C VAL A 35 9.13 -4.67 -8.93
N ASN A 36 9.50 -3.70 -9.76
CA ASN A 36 8.55 -3.01 -10.62
C ASN A 36 8.34 -3.83 -11.89
N SER A 37 7.09 -4.08 -12.26
CA SER A 37 6.70 -4.74 -13.50
C SER A 37 5.74 -3.85 -14.28
N ARG A 38 5.58 -4.12 -15.58
CA ARG A 38 4.70 -3.35 -16.48
C ARG A 38 3.24 -3.28 -15.97
N THR A 39 2.80 -4.26 -15.17
CA THR A 39 1.44 -4.34 -14.60
C THR A 39 1.34 -3.87 -13.15
N GLY A 40 2.43 -3.42 -12.52
CA GLY A 40 2.48 -2.98 -11.12
C GLY A 40 3.64 -3.60 -10.34
N LEU A 41 3.67 -3.38 -9.02
CA LEU A 41 4.70 -3.97 -8.17
C LEU A 41 4.46 -5.47 -8.00
N VAL A 42 5.55 -6.23 -7.92
CA VAL A 42 5.55 -7.66 -7.65
C VAL A 42 6.43 -7.91 -6.44
N GLY A 43 5.84 -8.52 -5.41
CA GLY A 43 6.54 -9.01 -4.24
C GLY A 43 7.10 -10.41 -4.49
N ARG A 44 8.36 -10.65 -4.11
CA ARG A 44 9.01 -11.96 -4.11
C ARG A 44 9.56 -12.26 -2.72
N GLU A 45 9.62 -13.55 -2.38
CA GLU A 45 10.07 -14.02 -1.06
C GLU A 45 9.28 -13.29 0.03
N CYS A 46 7.96 -13.35 -0.09
CA CYS A 46 7.03 -12.70 0.81
C CYS A 46 6.56 -13.65 1.91
N LEU A 47 6.18 -13.08 3.04
CA LEU A 47 5.40 -13.74 4.07
C LEU A 47 4.12 -12.95 4.35
N PRO A 48 2.99 -13.61 4.63
CA PRO A 48 1.79 -12.93 5.10
C PRO A 48 2.10 -12.25 6.43
N VAL A 49 1.69 -10.98 6.56
CA VAL A 49 1.87 -10.27 7.83
C VAL A 49 0.71 -10.65 8.74
N LEU A 50 1.01 -11.44 9.78
CA LEU A 50 0.01 -11.75 10.81
C LEU A 50 -0.05 -10.59 11.82
N PRO A 51 -1.25 -10.12 12.20
CA PRO A 51 -1.40 -9.17 13.28
C PRO A 51 -1.01 -9.85 14.60
N GLY A 52 0.06 -9.38 15.22
CA GLY A 52 0.50 -9.79 16.56
C GLY A 52 0.19 -8.74 17.61
N PRO A 53 0.25 -9.09 18.91
CA PRO A 53 -0.01 -8.15 20.01
C PRO A 53 0.97 -6.97 20.07
N ALA A 54 2.12 -7.07 19.39
CA ALA A 54 3.14 -6.03 19.28
C ALA A 54 3.01 -5.16 18.00
N GLY A 55 1.93 -5.30 17.23
CA GLY A 55 1.76 -4.67 15.92
C GLY A 55 2.29 -5.53 14.77
N LEU A 56 2.08 -5.07 13.53
CA LEU A 56 2.54 -5.77 12.34
C LEU A 56 4.05 -5.52 12.15
N ILE A 57 4.85 -6.54 12.45
CA ILE A 57 6.31 -6.47 12.35
C ILE A 57 6.73 -7.00 10.98
N CYS A 58 7.09 -6.09 10.08
CA CYS A 58 7.80 -6.43 8.85
C CYS A 58 9.18 -5.78 8.87
N PRO A 59 10.28 -6.54 9.04
CA PRO A 59 11.63 -5.99 9.01
C PRO A 59 12.10 -5.59 7.61
N ARG A 60 11.25 -5.76 6.59
CA ARG A 60 11.57 -5.52 5.18
C ARG A 60 10.60 -4.53 4.56
N ARG A 61 9.96 -4.86 3.44
CA ARG A 61 9.00 -3.99 2.78
C ARG A 61 7.60 -4.54 2.90
N THR A 62 6.73 -3.77 3.53
CA THR A 62 5.30 -4.05 3.52
C THR A 62 4.70 -3.62 2.19
N VAL A 63 3.98 -4.53 1.55
CA VAL A 63 3.20 -4.24 0.34
C VAL A 63 1.80 -4.81 0.50
N CYS A 64 0.82 -4.12 -0.05
CA CYS A 64 -0.53 -4.64 -0.17
C CYS A 64 -0.73 -5.17 -1.60
N CYS A 65 -0.95 -6.48 -1.75
CA CYS A 65 -1.09 -7.11 -3.06
C CYS A 65 -2.52 -7.62 -3.28
N LYS A 66 -3.03 -7.42 -4.49
CA LYS A 66 -4.37 -7.90 -4.88
C LYS A 66 -4.39 -9.40 -5.12
N TYR A 67 -3.31 -9.94 -5.69
CA TYR A 67 -3.17 -11.37 -5.95
C TYR A 67 -1.95 -11.89 -5.22
N THR A 68 -2.09 -13.04 -4.57
CA THR A 68 -1.02 -13.67 -3.81
C THR A 68 -0.87 -15.13 -4.22
N ALA A 69 0.37 -15.60 -4.26
CA ALA A 69 0.65 -17.02 -4.36
C ALA A 69 0.14 -17.76 -3.10
N PRO A 70 -0.07 -19.09 -3.18
CA PRO A 70 -0.36 -19.91 -2.00
C PRO A 70 0.66 -19.65 -0.89
N PHE A 71 0.18 -19.58 0.35
CA PHE A 71 0.98 -19.27 1.53
C PHE A 71 1.61 -17.86 1.55
N GLY A 72 1.24 -16.96 0.62
CA GLY A 72 1.74 -15.59 0.60
C GLY A 72 3.21 -15.47 0.22
N THR A 73 3.78 -16.45 -0.49
CA THR A 73 5.21 -16.47 -0.89
C THR A 73 5.58 -15.44 -1.96
N ALA A 74 4.58 -14.94 -2.69
CA ALA A 74 4.72 -13.89 -3.68
C ALA A 74 3.39 -13.13 -3.83
N GLY A 75 3.45 -11.92 -4.38
CA GLY A 75 2.26 -11.13 -4.70
C GLY A 75 2.43 -10.34 -5.99
N SER A 76 1.32 -10.09 -6.69
CA SER A 76 1.29 -9.27 -7.89
C SER A 76 0.20 -8.20 -7.81
N VAL A 77 0.34 -7.16 -8.64
CA VAL A 77 -0.49 -5.95 -8.56
C VAL A 77 -0.42 -5.37 -7.15
N CYS A 78 0.81 -5.23 -6.65
CA CYS A 78 1.09 -4.73 -5.32
C CYS A 78 1.19 -3.21 -5.30
N ARG A 79 0.91 -2.63 -4.14
CA ARG A 79 1.12 -1.22 -3.80
C ARG A 79 1.97 -1.13 -2.53
N PRO A 80 2.71 -0.03 -2.31
CA PRO A 80 3.40 0.19 -1.04
C PRO A 80 2.37 0.16 0.09
N GLY A 81 2.59 -0.69 1.09
CA GLY A 81 1.77 -0.71 2.31
C GLY A 81 2.31 0.31 3.31
N PHE A 82 1.43 1.07 3.94
CA PHE A 82 1.75 1.95 5.05
C PHE A 82 1.03 1.45 6.30
N PHE A 83 1.74 1.36 7.42
CA PHE A 83 1.20 1.06 8.75
C PHE A 83 0.90 2.35 9.50
#